data_AF-A0A5N3P3E8-F1
#
_entry.id   AF-A0A5N3P3E8-F1
#
_cell.length_a   1.000
_cell.length_b   1.000
_cell.length_c   1.000
_cell.angle_alpha   90.00
_cell.angle_beta   90.00
_cell.angle_gamma   90.00
#
_symmetry.space_group_name_H-M   'P 1'
#
loop_
_entity.id
_entity.type
_entity.pdbx_description
1 polymer ?
#
loop_
_entity_poly.entity_id
_entity_poly.type
_entity_poly.pdbx_seq_one_letter_code
_entity_poly.pdbx_strand_id
1 'polypeptide(L)'
;MTLYVIDATRPLPPTTKDYEHALVLNDYDTVVLVAGSEIRAAGYGAFGISGGTHANLVIAGEVHSVQSTAAALQGSIEIRAGGGVYGSEYGVYLGYDYENGRTNIVNNGGEIVGTEAGIYLDGTRNTIVNTGKIDGYYGIYSGGYYDPGEQLLVFNTGDIRGSEHAIVGAFYGPNLVTNKGTIEGNVLLGHGADLYDGRDGRLTGELYLSGGDDVVFGGDGSEAIVTWAGTKFIDGGAGIDTVRCASGAKATIDLNEISKQLVTVSGWATIRNVENLIGSSAGDNFKGNDVANVFTTGNGHDTLEGNGGDDILSGGAHNDLLAGGAGSDIAVYSGRFSDYTFGEDANHALTITDNRANGDGADSLTGIEFALFNDRIVTLSAPRPPATPTQPNPTGPFVPEKPALPTPSVSVIATAQAAQIAAASLDLTGSKRADRLNGGAGDDRLNGGLGKDVLTGNAGEDTFIFSARLGAKNADRVRDFSHQDDQFQLSHKIFGEIDRGILKNSAFIIGRKALAEDDRIVFDEKTGALSYDADGSGTEHAAIKFAQVKAGTILKASDFFIV
;
A
#
# COMPACT_ATOMS: atom_id res chain seq x y z
N MET A 1 26.99 -6.74 -40.13
CA MET A 1 26.70 -5.31 -40.04
C MET A 1 26.04 -4.78 -41.31
N THR A 2 24.74 -4.94 -41.33
CA THR A 2 23.78 -4.41 -42.30
C THR A 2 22.92 -3.37 -41.57
N LEU A 3 22.56 -2.29 -42.27
CA LEU A 3 21.59 -1.31 -41.78
C LEU A 3 20.23 -1.57 -42.45
N TYR A 4 19.23 -1.90 -41.64
CA TYR A 4 17.84 -2.02 -42.07
C TYR A 4 17.10 -0.73 -41.71
N VAL A 5 16.49 -0.07 -42.70
CA VAL A 5 15.60 1.08 -42.46
C VAL A 5 14.22 0.71 -42.96
N ILE A 6 13.28 0.59 -42.02
CA ILE A 6 11.89 0.18 -42.27
C ILE A 6 11.00 1.40 -42.07
N ASP A 7 10.21 1.70 -43.09
CA ASP A 7 9.29 2.83 -43.13
C ASP A 7 8.05 2.49 -43.97
N ALA A 8 7.09 3.39 -44.06
CA ALA A 8 5.84 3.17 -44.82
C ALA A 8 6.06 2.87 -46.32
N THR A 9 7.20 3.26 -46.89
CA THR A 9 7.56 2.98 -48.29
C THR A 9 8.34 1.67 -48.45
N ARG A 10 8.82 1.09 -47.34
CA ARG A 10 9.60 -0.16 -47.29
C ARG A 10 9.09 -1.07 -46.17
N PRO A 11 7.82 -1.52 -46.22
CA PRO A 11 7.27 -2.40 -45.20
C PRO A 11 7.83 -3.83 -45.32
N LEU A 12 7.88 -4.55 -44.20
CA LEU A 12 8.05 -6.00 -44.20
C LEU A 12 6.68 -6.68 -44.26
N PRO A 13 6.52 -7.77 -45.01
CA PRO A 13 5.28 -8.54 -44.99
C PRO A 13 5.10 -9.21 -43.62
N PRO A 14 3.86 -9.31 -43.10
CA PRO A 14 3.62 -10.02 -41.85
C PRO A 14 3.87 -11.51 -42.02
N THR A 15 4.44 -12.15 -40.98
CA THR A 15 4.61 -13.60 -40.96
C THR A 15 3.44 -14.27 -40.24
N THR A 16 2.99 -15.41 -40.77
CA THR A 16 1.90 -16.21 -40.19
C THR A 16 2.27 -17.67 -40.02
N LYS A 17 3.52 -18.05 -40.28
CA LYS A 17 4.00 -19.42 -40.08
C LYS A 17 4.72 -19.52 -38.75
N ASP A 18 4.55 -20.66 -38.10
CA ASP A 18 5.22 -20.97 -36.84
C ASP A 18 6.74 -20.89 -37.02
N TYR A 19 7.40 -20.31 -36.03
CA TYR A 19 8.85 -20.09 -35.96
C TYR A 19 9.44 -19.22 -37.09
N GLU A 20 8.61 -18.61 -37.94
CA GLU A 20 9.05 -17.69 -38.98
C GLU A 20 9.05 -16.25 -38.45
N HIS A 21 10.21 -15.80 -37.98
CA HIS A 21 10.42 -14.44 -37.48
C HIS A 21 10.22 -13.39 -38.58
N ALA A 22 9.64 -12.23 -38.26
CA ALA A 22 9.40 -11.19 -39.27
C ALA A 22 10.70 -10.49 -39.73
N LEU A 23 11.67 -10.37 -38.83
CA LEU A 23 13.03 -9.90 -39.16
C LEU A 23 14.06 -10.70 -38.37
N VAL A 24 15.04 -11.29 -39.07
CA VAL A 24 16.19 -11.97 -38.46
C VAL A 24 17.45 -11.15 -38.73
N LEU A 25 18.18 -10.81 -37.67
CA LEU A 25 19.40 -10.00 -37.72
C LEU A 25 20.62 -10.87 -37.43
N ASN A 26 21.71 -10.62 -38.17
CA ASN A 26 23.00 -11.18 -37.83
C ASN A 26 23.71 -10.30 -36.80
N ASP A 27 24.88 -10.76 -36.37
CA ASP A 27 25.68 -10.00 -35.43
C ASP A 27 26.03 -8.61 -35.98
N TYR A 28 26.00 -7.62 -35.09
CA TYR A 28 26.29 -6.21 -35.36
C TYR A 28 25.34 -5.50 -36.32
N ASP A 29 24.24 -6.14 -36.73
CA ASP A 29 23.25 -5.48 -37.58
C ASP A 29 22.50 -4.37 -36.81
N THR A 30 22.00 -3.38 -37.55
CA THR A 30 21.26 -2.26 -36.97
C THR A 30 19.91 -2.11 -37.67
N VAL A 31 18.85 -1.91 -36.89
CA VAL A 31 17.50 -1.62 -37.41
C VAL A 31 17.08 -0.24 -36.97
N VAL A 32 16.54 0.53 -37.92
CA VAL A 32 15.84 1.78 -37.67
C VAL A 32 14.40 1.61 -38.16
N LEU A 33 13.45 1.51 -37.23
CA LEU A 33 12.03 1.47 -37.52
C LEU A 33 11.45 2.88 -37.36
N VAL A 34 11.02 3.47 -38.47
CA VAL A 34 10.56 4.87 -38.50
C VAL A 34 9.14 4.99 -37.93
N ALA A 35 8.80 6.16 -37.39
CA ALA A 35 7.45 6.44 -36.89
C ALA A 35 6.36 6.12 -37.93
N GLY A 36 5.29 5.47 -37.46
CA GLY A 36 4.16 5.02 -38.29
C GLY A 36 4.43 3.77 -39.14
N SER A 37 5.58 3.11 -38.97
CA SER A 37 5.84 1.80 -39.57
C SER A 37 5.64 0.66 -38.57
N GLU A 38 5.37 -0.54 -39.07
CA GLU A 38 5.02 -1.71 -38.27
C GLU A 38 5.81 -2.94 -38.72
N ILE A 39 6.28 -3.74 -37.76
CA ILE A 39 6.75 -5.13 -37.96
C ILE A 39 5.77 -6.04 -37.23
N ARG A 40 5.27 -7.08 -37.91
CA ARG A 40 4.25 -7.96 -37.35
C ARG A 40 4.54 -9.43 -37.60
N ALA A 41 4.61 -10.22 -36.52
CA ALA A 41 4.72 -11.67 -36.54
C ALA A 41 3.50 -12.33 -35.85
N ALA A 42 2.96 -13.40 -36.42
CA ALA A 42 1.72 -14.01 -35.91
C ALA A 42 1.73 -15.55 -35.77
N GLY A 43 2.77 -16.25 -36.21
CA GLY A 43 2.90 -17.70 -36.00
C GLY A 43 3.39 -18.05 -34.60
N TYR A 44 3.19 -19.30 -34.17
CA TYR A 44 3.65 -19.78 -32.87
C TYR A 44 5.19 -19.71 -32.81
N GLY A 45 5.75 -19.10 -31.75
CA GLY A 45 7.20 -18.90 -31.63
C GLY A 45 7.80 -17.91 -32.65
N ALA A 46 6.96 -17.20 -33.41
CA ALA A 46 7.42 -16.21 -34.38
C ALA A 46 7.71 -14.86 -33.69
N PHE A 47 8.98 -14.60 -33.42
CA PHE A 47 9.40 -13.27 -32.97
C PHE A 47 9.17 -12.18 -34.03
N GLY A 48 8.83 -10.97 -33.58
CA GLY A 48 8.79 -9.79 -34.45
C GLY A 48 10.17 -9.49 -35.02
N ILE A 49 11.13 -9.27 -34.12
CA ILE A 49 12.55 -9.17 -34.44
C ILE A 49 13.30 -10.24 -33.64
N SER A 50 14.11 -11.03 -34.32
CA SER A 50 15.06 -11.98 -33.75
C SER A 50 16.47 -11.53 -34.13
N GLY A 51 17.34 -11.27 -33.15
CA GLY A 51 18.68 -10.75 -33.41
C GLY A 51 19.79 -11.55 -32.76
N GLY A 52 20.91 -11.62 -33.48
CA GLY A 52 22.17 -12.13 -32.96
C GLY A 52 22.85 -11.17 -31.98
N THR A 53 24.11 -11.47 -31.68
CA THR A 53 24.93 -10.72 -30.73
C THR A 53 25.28 -9.35 -31.31
N HIS A 54 25.31 -8.30 -30.50
CA HIS A 54 25.64 -6.93 -30.93
C HIS A 54 24.60 -6.25 -31.84
N ALA A 55 23.39 -6.78 -31.96
CA ALA A 55 22.32 -6.11 -32.70
C ALA A 55 21.89 -4.81 -32.01
N ASN A 56 21.60 -3.77 -32.80
CA ASN A 56 21.11 -2.48 -32.29
C ASN A 56 19.76 -2.13 -32.90
N LEU A 57 18.77 -1.84 -32.06
CA LEU A 57 17.43 -1.45 -32.51
C LEU A 57 17.15 0.00 -32.14
N VAL A 58 16.64 0.78 -33.11
CA VAL A 58 16.07 2.11 -32.89
C VAL A 58 14.62 2.09 -33.38
N ILE A 59 13.67 2.12 -32.45
CA ILE A 59 12.25 1.87 -32.69
C ILE A 59 11.46 3.15 -32.44
N ALA A 60 10.98 3.78 -33.51
CA ALA A 60 9.99 4.87 -33.45
C ALA A 60 8.61 4.44 -33.97
N GLY A 61 8.52 3.28 -34.64
CA GLY A 61 7.28 2.63 -35.04
C GLY A 61 6.86 1.55 -34.05
N GLU A 62 6.16 0.52 -34.54
CA GLU A 62 5.64 -0.57 -33.70
C GLU A 62 6.18 -1.95 -34.10
N VAL A 63 6.50 -2.78 -33.10
CA VAL A 63 6.86 -4.18 -33.28
C VAL A 63 5.86 -5.05 -32.53
N HIS A 64 5.21 -5.97 -33.24
CA HIS A 64 4.19 -6.87 -32.70
C HIS A 64 4.58 -8.33 -32.91
N SER A 65 4.45 -9.14 -31.86
CA SER A 65 4.36 -10.60 -31.97
C SER A 65 3.10 -11.10 -31.27
N VAL A 66 2.20 -11.74 -32.04
CA VAL A 66 0.87 -12.16 -31.56
C VAL A 66 0.92 -13.44 -30.72
N GLN A 67 1.98 -14.24 -30.86
CA GLN A 67 2.08 -15.56 -30.22
C GLN A 67 3.47 -15.83 -29.62
N SER A 68 4.32 -14.80 -29.49
CA SER A 68 5.63 -14.92 -28.86
C SER A 68 6.21 -13.55 -28.47
N THR A 69 7.53 -13.47 -28.37
CA THR A 69 8.28 -12.26 -28.04
C THR A 69 8.31 -11.25 -29.19
N ALA A 70 8.12 -9.96 -28.92
CA ALA A 70 8.17 -8.95 -29.97
C ALA A 70 9.60 -8.64 -30.44
N ALA A 71 10.52 -8.37 -29.52
CA ALA A 71 11.92 -8.13 -29.83
C ALA A 71 12.84 -9.00 -28.97
N ALA A 72 13.55 -9.94 -29.58
CA ALA A 72 14.51 -10.82 -28.92
C ALA A 72 15.91 -10.58 -29.50
N LEU A 73 16.88 -10.15 -28.69
CA LEU A 73 18.26 -9.92 -29.15
C LEU A 73 19.29 -9.99 -28.01
N GLN A 74 20.57 -9.85 -28.37
CA GLN A 74 21.68 -9.62 -27.43
C GLN A 74 22.36 -8.31 -27.80
N GLY A 75 22.08 -7.21 -27.08
CA GLY A 75 22.57 -5.90 -27.49
C GLY A 75 21.80 -4.72 -26.91
N SER A 76 21.65 -3.66 -27.71
CA SER A 76 21.01 -2.42 -27.29
C SER A 76 19.73 -2.14 -28.06
N ILE A 77 18.73 -1.62 -27.34
CA ILE A 77 17.44 -1.23 -27.88
C ILE A 77 17.10 0.17 -27.39
N GLU A 78 16.78 1.06 -28.34
CA GLU A 78 16.23 2.39 -28.11
C GLU A 78 14.80 2.41 -28.65
N ILE A 79 13.83 2.61 -27.77
CA ILE A 79 12.44 2.84 -28.14
C ILE A 79 12.16 4.32 -27.91
N ARG A 80 11.84 5.04 -28.97
CA ARG A 80 11.55 6.47 -28.91
C ARG A 80 10.13 6.71 -28.45
N ALA A 81 9.86 7.94 -28.00
CA ALA A 81 8.50 8.38 -27.74
C ALA A 81 7.58 8.13 -28.94
N GLY A 82 6.43 7.49 -28.69
CA GLY A 82 5.48 7.05 -29.71
C GLY A 82 5.81 5.72 -30.39
N GLY A 83 6.97 5.11 -30.10
CA GLY A 83 7.29 3.74 -30.50
C GLY A 83 6.68 2.72 -29.53
N GLY A 84 6.43 1.51 -30.04
CA GLY A 84 5.78 0.44 -29.27
C GLY A 84 6.37 -0.93 -29.55
N VAL A 85 6.49 -1.74 -28.51
CA VAL A 85 6.95 -3.14 -28.61
C VAL A 85 5.98 -4.02 -27.82
N TYR A 86 5.23 -4.87 -28.53
CA TYR A 86 4.08 -5.60 -28.00
C TYR A 86 4.21 -7.10 -28.28
N GLY A 87 4.61 -7.87 -27.27
CA GLY A 87 4.69 -9.32 -27.35
C GLY A 87 3.54 -10.00 -26.61
N SER A 88 3.13 -11.17 -27.07
CA SER A 88 2.18 -11.99 -26.32
C SER A 88 2.84 -12.75 -25.18
N GLU A 89 4.16 -12.86 -25.16
CA GLU A 89 4.95 -13.47 -24.08
C GLU A 89 5.81 -12.37 -23.43
N TYR A 90 6.91 -11.98 -24.09
CA TYR A 90 7.74 -10.85 -23.68
C TYR A 90 7.63 -9.68 -24.67
N GLY A 91 7.56 -8.46 -24.16
CA GLY A 91 7.77 -7.29 -25.03
C GLY A 91 9.20 -7.32 -25.58
N VAL A 92 10.16 -7.28 -24.67
CA VAL A 92 11.60 -7.38 -24.98
C VAL A 92 12.20 -8.57 -24.26
N TYR A 93 12.98 -9.37 -24.98
CA TYR A 93 13.85 -10.41 -24.43
C TYR A 93 15.31 -10.08 -24.75
N LEU A 94 16.15 -10.00 -23.72
CA LEU A 94 17.60 -9.84 -23.87
C LEU A 94 18.31 -11.11 -23.41
N GLY A 95 18.85 -11.85 -24.37
CA GLY A 95 19.43 -13.18 -24.13
C GLY A 95 20.80 -13.17 -23.44
N TYR A 96 21.25 -14.37 -23.07
CA TYR A 96 22.52 -14.62 -22.38
C TYR A 96 23.74 -14.17 -23.18
N ASP A 97 24.65 -13.40 -22.56
CA ASP A 97 25.92 -12.98 -23.15
C ASP A 97 26.97 -14.10 -22.99
N TYR A 98 27.23 -14.86 -24.06
CA TYR A 98 28.30 -15.87 -24.07
C TYR A 98 29.71 -15.24 -24.06
N GLU A 99 29.85 -13.95 -24.32
CA GLU A 99 31.15 -13.27 -24.43
C GLU A 99 31.60 -12.60 -23.12
N ASN A 100 30.99 -12.93 -21.98
CA ASN A 100 31.40 -12.56 -20.63
C ASN A 100 31.86 -11.08 -20.50
N GLY A 101 30.92 -10.14 -20.61
CA GLY A 101 31.14 -8.84 -19.97
C GLY A 101 30.43 -7.63 -20.56
N ARG A 102 29.50 -7.80 -21.49
CA ARG A 102 28.79 -6.67 -22.10
C ARG A 102 27.50 -6.36 -21.37
N THR A 103 27.21 -5.07 -21.29
CA THR A 103 25.95 -4.57 -20.75
C THR A 103 24.87 -4.55 -21.84
N ASN A 104 23.76 -5.26 -21.63
CA ASN A 104 22.55 -5.08 -22.40
C ASN A 104 21.88 -3.77 -21.98
N ILE A 105 21.43 -2.96 -22.94
CA ILE A 105 20.87 -1.63 -22.65
C ILE A 105 19.48 -1.50 -23.28
N VAL A 106 18.48 -1.18 -22.47
CA VAL A 106 17.14 -0.78 -22.90
C VAL A 106 16.94 0.70 -22.58
N ASN A 107 16.83 1.54 -23.61
CA ASN A 107 16.41 2.93 -23.46
C ASN A 107 14.96 3.02 -23.93
N ASN A 108 14.01 3.02 -22.99
CA ASN A 108 12.58 3.10 -23.28
C ASN A 108 12.04 4.51 -23.06
N GLY A 109 11.61 5.17 -24.13
CA GLY A 109 10.76 6.36 -24.10
C GLY A 109 9.38 6.14 -24.69
N GLY A 110 9.06 4.91 -25.14
CA GLY A 110 7.78 4.53 -25.72
C GLY A 110 7.00 3.59 -24.79
N GLU A 111 6.37 2.58 -25.38
CA GLU A 111 5.63 1.55 -24.64
C GLU A 111 6.20 0.16 -24.91
N ILE A 112 6.44 -0.59 -23.84
CA ILE A 112 6.81 -2.02 -23.88
C ILE A 112 5.73 -2.80 -23.14
N VAL A 113 5.14 -3.78 -23.81
CA VAL A 113 4.12 -4.66 -23.21
C VAL A 113 4.43 -6.11 -23.55
N GLY A 114 4.42 -6.96 -22.52
CA GLY A 114 4.38 -8.41 -22.65
C GLY A 114 3.42 -9.01 -21.64
N THR A 115 2.79 -10.14 -21.95
CA THR A 115 1.84 -10.73 -20.99
C THR A 115 2.54 -11.41 -19.81
N GLU A 116 3.69 -12.03 -20.06
CA GLU A 116 4.53 -12.64 -19.01
C GLU A 116 5.50 -11.61 -18.45
N ALA A 117 6.25 -10.91 -19.31
CA ALA A 117 7.11 -9.81 -18.89
C ALA A 117 7.13 -8.67 -19.90
N GLY A 118 7.09 -7.43 -19.42
CA GLY A 118 7.42 -6.29 -20.28
C GLY A 118 8.83 -6.44 -20.84
N ILE A 119 9.80 -6.64 -19.94
CA ILE A 119 11.20 -6.93 -20.28
C ILE A 119 11.64 -8.19 -19.53
N TYR A 120 12.18 -9.16 -20.26
CA TYR A 120 12.85 -10.34 -19.73
C TYR A 120 14.35 -10.28 -20.04
N LEU A 121 15.19 -10.53 -19.03
CA LEU A 121 16.65 -10.43 -19.10
C LEU A 121 17.31 -11.74 -18.65
N ASP A 122 18.12 -12.35 -19.53
CA ASP A 122 19.01 -13.48 -19.21
C ASP A 122 20.50 -13.10 -19.21
N GLY A 123 20.83 -11.86 -19.56
CA GLY A 123 22.21 -11.39 -19.57
C GLY A 123 22.75 -11.08 -18.17
N THR A 124 24.08 -11.11 -18.02
CA THR A 124 24.72 -10.86 -16.71
C THR A 124 24.84 -9.38 -16.37
N ARG A 125 24.73 -8.44 -17.31
CA ARG A 125 24.77 -7.00 -17.02
C ARG A 125 23.68 -6.30 -17.80
N ASN A 126 22.70 -5.74 -17.10
CA ASN A 126 21.56 -5.12 -17.75
C ASN A 126 21.37 -3.70 -17.24
N THR A 127 21.08 -2.77 -18.14
CA THR A 127 20.75 -1.39 -17.83
C THR A 127 19.46 -1.01 -18.53
N ILE A 128 18.49 -0.54 -17.75
CA ILE A 128 17.19 -0.08 -18.22
C ILE A 128 17.08 1.39 -17.86
N VAL A 129 16.86 2.22 -18.87
CA VAL A 129 16.49 3.62 -18.72
C VAL A 129 15.05 3.75 -19.19
N ASN A 130 14.12 3.97 -18.26
CA ASN A 130 12.70 4.08 -18.56
C ASN A 130 12.21 5.52 -18.35
N THR A 131 11.73 6.13 -19.42
CA THR A 131 11.00 7.41 -19.47
C THR A 131 9.58 7.22 -20.00
N GLY A 132 9.27 6.01 -20.52
CA GLY A 132 7.98 5.64 -21.07
C GLY A 132 7.24 4.66 -20.15
N LYS A 133 6.54 3.69 -20.75
CA LYS A 133 5.75 2.68 -20.04
C LYS A 133 6.32 1.28 -20.26
N ILE A 134 6.40 0.49 -19.19
CA ILE A 134 6.72 -0.94 -19.20
C ILE A 134 5.59 -1.66 -18.45
N ASP A 135 4.99 -2.67 -19.07
CA ASP A 135 3.80 -3.35 -18.56
C ASP A 135 3.88 -4.87 -18.80
N GLY A 136 3.50 -5.66 -17.79
CA GLY A 136 3.35 -7.10 -17.89
C GLY A 136 2.96 -7.78 -16.58
N TYR A 137 2.91 -9.11 -16.55
CA TYR A 137 2.78 -9.85 -15.29
C TYR A 137 3.99 -9.57 -14.39
N TYR A 138 5.17 -9.64 -14.98
CA TYR A 138 6.38 -8.95 -14.52
C TYR A 138 6.60 -7.67 -15.33
N GLY A 139 6.88 -6.54 -14.69
CA GLY A 139 7.30 -5.35 -15.45
C GLY A 139 8.68 -5.57 -16.07
N ILE A 140 9.67 -5.80 -15.20
CA ILE A 140 11.03 -6.19 -15.53
C ILE A 140 11.35 -7.48 -14.78
N TYR A 141 11.83 -8.50 -15.49
CA TYR A 141 12.24 -9.77 -14.91
C TYR A 141 13.66 -10.11 -15.32
N SER A 142 14.57 -10.15 -14.35
CA SER A 142 15.94 -10.66 -14.52
C SER A 142 15.98 -12.13 -14.14
N GLY A 143 15.82 -13.00 -15.14
CA GLY A 143 15.75 -14.46 -15.00
C GLY A 143 17.10 -15.19 -15.01
N GLY A 144 18.18 -14.43 -14.89
CA GLY A 144 19.56 -14.91 -14.93
C GLY A 144 19.84 -16.05 -13.94
N TYR A 145 20.80 -16.90 -14.30
CA TYR A 145 21.23 -18.01 -13.45
C TYR A 145 21.80 -17.46 -12.14
N TYR A 146 21.92 -18.34 -11.15
CA TYR A 146 22.55 -18.11 -9.85
C TYR A 146 24.04 -17.68 -9.91
N ASP A 147 24.38 -16.60 -10.62
CA ASP A 147 25.72 -16.05 -10.82
C ASP A 147 25.87 -14.71 -10.06
N PRO A 148 26.82 -14.61 -9.11
CA PRO A 148 27.10 -13.36 -8.39
C PRO A 148 27.70 -12.25 -9.26
N GLY A 149 28.09 -12.54 -10.50
CA GLY A 149 28.54 -11.55 -11.48
C GLY A 149 27.42 -10.78 -12.17
N GLU A 150 26.16 -11.13 -11.89
CA GLU A 150 24.99 -10.46 -12.47
C GLU A 150 24.82 -9.03 -11.96
N GLN A 151 24.18 -8.16 -12.74
CA GLN A 151 23.84 -6.81 -12.32
C GLN A 151 22.61 -6.31 -13.08
N LEU A 152 21.72 -5.64 -12.35
CA LEU A 152 20.62 -4.87 -12.93
C LEU A 152 20.71 -3.41 -12.48
N LEU A 153 20.74 -2.50 -13.45
CA LEU A 153 20.59 -1.06 -13.24
C LEU A 153 19.26 -0.61 -13.84
N VAL A 154 18.40 0.03 -13.05
CA VAL A 154 17.13 0.60 -13.50
C VAL A 154 17.08 2.07 -13.12
N PHE A 155 16.91 2.91 -14.14
CA PHE A 155 16.68 4.35 -14.00
C PHE A 155 15.28 4.66 -14.50
N ASN A 156 14.33 4.83 -13.59
CA ASN A 156 12.94 5.07 -13.92
C ASN A 156 12.54 6.53 -13.70
N THR A 157 11.93 7.13 -14.71
CA THR A 157 11.23 8.42 -14.67
C THR A 157 9.83 8.32 -15.30
N GLY A 158 9.48 7.15 -15.84
CA GLY A 158 8.17 6.82 -16.40
C GLY A 158 7.41 5.85 -15.51
N ASP A 159 6.63 4.96 -16.14
CA ASP A 159 5.83 3.96 -15.45
C ASP A 159 6.37 2.55 -15.67
N ILE A 160 6.54 1.79 -14.58
CA ILE A 160 6.80 0.34 -14.60
C ILE A 160 5.67 -0.33 -13.83
N ARG A 161 4.99 -1.28 -14.47
CA ARG A 161 3.87 -2.01 -13.84
C ARG A 161 4.09 -3.51 -13.98
N GLY A 162 3.89 -4.21 -12.87
CA GLY A 162 3.84 -5.66 -12.82
C GLY A 162 2.65 -6.10 -12.00
N SER A 163 1.77 -6.93 -12.56
CA SER A 163 0.61 -7.43 -11.80
C SER A 163 1.00 -8.37 -10.65
N GLU A 164 2.17 -9.02 -10.76
CA GLU A 164 2.78 -9.81 -9.68
C GLU A 164 3.96 -9.07 -9.05
N HIS A 165 4.98 -8.76 -9.87
CA HIS A 165 6.14 -7.99 -9.46
C HIS A 165 6.50 -6.97 -10.54
N ALA A 166 6.63 -5.69 -10.17
CA ALA A 166 7.06 -4.67 -11.09
C ALA A 166 8.52 -4.87 -11.51
N ILE A 167 9.37 -5.28 -10.57
CA ILE A 167 10.78 -5.57 -10.81
C ILE A 167 11.19 -6.82 -10.06
N VAL A 168 11.78 -7.78 -10.78
CA VAL A 168 12.56 -8.89 -10.22
C VAL A 168 14.00 -8.70 -10.67
N GLY A 169 14.87 -8.39 -9.70
CA GLY A 169 16.29 -8.12 -9.89
C GLY A 169 17.14 -9.37 -10.07
N ALA A 170 18.43 -9.15 -10.32
CA ALA A 170 19.46 -10.18 -10.34
C ALA A 170 19.52 -10.87 -8.96
N PHE A 171 19.56 -12.20 -8.94
CA PHE A 171 19.32 -12.95 -7.70
C PHE A 171 20.48 -12.87 -6.70
N TYR A 172 21.74 -12.96 -7.16
CA TYR A 172 22.94 -12.86 -6.30
C TYR A 172 23.82 -11.64 -6.60
N GLY A 173 23.59 -11.01 -7.75
CA GLY A 173 24.29 -9.81 -8.19
C GLY A 173 23.69 -8.53 -7.62
N PRO A 174 24.42 -7.41 -7.60
CA PRO A 174 23.88 -6.13 -7.13
C PRO A 174 22.83 -5.55 -8.07
N ASN A 175 21.83 -4.93 -7.47
CA ASN A 175 20.74 -4.23 -8.14
C ASN A 175 20.74 -2.75 -7.74
N LEU A 176 20.66 -1.86 -8.72
CA LEU A 176 20.50 -0.43 -8.51
C LEU A 176 19.20 0.04 -9.15
N VAL A 177 18.25 0.50 -8.35
CA VAL A 177 16.99 1.06 -8.82
C VAL A 177 16.90 2.50 -8.35
N THR A 178 16.97 3.45 -9.29
CA THR A 178 16.62 4.86 -9.04
C THR A 178 15.25 5.13 -9.64
N ASN A 179 14.28 5.43 -8.79
CA ASN A 179 12.91 5.70 -9.18
C ASN A 179 12.55 7.17 -8.95
N LYS A 180 12.24 7.87 -10.05
CA LYS A 180 11.65 9.21 -10.08
C LYS A 180 10.29 9.24 -10.80
N GLY A 181 9.76 8.07 -11.12
CA GLY A 181 8.48 7.87 -11.77
C GLY A 181 7.57 7.01 -10.90
N THR A 182 6.75 6.19 -11.54
CA THR A 182 5.85 5.26 -10.85
C THR A 182 6.32 3.82 -11.02
N ILE A 183 6.36 3.08 -9.92
CA ILE A 183 6.49 1.63 -9.90
C ILE A 183 5.22 1.06 -9.25
N GLU A 184 4.40 0.36 -10.04
CA GLU A 184 3.17 -0.29 -9.57
C GLU A 184 3.38 -1.80 -9.49
N GLY A 185 3.49 -2.31 -8.26
CA GLY A 185 3.79 -3.71 -7.97
C GLY A 185 5.04 -3.88 -7.11
N ASN A 186 5.33 -5.11 -6.72
CA ASN A 186 6.43 -5.45 -5.82
C ASN A 186 7.80 -5.30 -6.49
N VAL A 187 8.82 -4.96 -5.71
CA VAL A 187 10.22 -4.86 -6.14
C VAL A 187 11.07 -5.85 -5.35
N LEU A 188 11.64 -6.84 -6.04
CA LEU A 188 12.51 -7.86 -5.47
C LEU A 188 13.94 -7.61 -5.91
N LEU A 189 14.82 -7.25 -4.98
CA LEU A 189 16.23 -6.95 -5.29
C LEU A 189 17.15 -8.16 -5.13
N GLY A 190 16.68 -9.28 -4.57
CA GLY A 190 17.52 -10.48 -4.44
C GLY A 190 18.47 -10.41 -3.24
N HIS A 191 19.64 -11.05 -3.38
CA HIS A 191 20.62 -11.29 -2.32
C HIS A 191 21.96 -10.56 -2.52
N GLY A 192 22.04 -9.71 -3.55
CA GLY A 192 23.21 -8.88 -3.82
C GLY A 192 23.34 -7.75 -2.80
N ALA A 193 24.32 -6.87 -3.00
CA ALA A 193 24.34 -5.60 -2.29
C ALA A 193 23.54 -4.59 -3.11
N ASP A 194 22.32 -4.31 -2.68
CA ASP A 194 21.33 -3.63 -3.50
C ASP A 194 21.08 -2.18 -3.04
N LEU A 195 20.67 -1.31 -3.96
CA LEU A 195 20.28 0.07 -3.69
C LEU A 195 18.93 0.38 -4.36
N TYR A 196 17.96 0.78 -3.55
CA TYR A 196 16.73 1.43 -3.99
C TYR A 196 16.74 2.91 -3.57
N ASP A 197 16.53 3.80 -4.52
CA ASP A 197 16.37 5.23 -4.29
C ASP A 197 15.07 5.72 -4.93
N GLY A 198 14.02 5.85 -4.12
CA GLY A 198 12.68 6.29 -4.53
C GLY A 198 12.35 7.73 -4.16
N ARG A 199 13.33 8.52 -3.70
CA ARG A 199 13.07 9.85 -3.10
C ARG A 199 12.29 10.84 -3.97
N ASP A 200 12.37 10.69 -5.29
CA ASP A 200 11.65 11.52 -6.25
C ASP A 200 10.52 10.76 -6.97
N GLY A 201 10.15 9.56 -6.49
CA GLY A 201 9.27 8.63 -7.17
C GLY A 201 8.17 8.07 -6.26
N ARG A 202 7.36 7.18 -6.82
CA ARG A 202 6.29 6.47 -6.11
C ARG A 202 6.42 4.97 -6.30
N LEU A 203 6.34 4.24 -5.20
CA LEU A 203 6.15 2.78 -5.17
C LEU A 203 4.78 2.48 -4.55
N THR A 204 4.03 1.53 -5.11
CA THR A 204 2.74 1.09 -4.53
C THR A 204 2.73 -0.36 -4.04
N GLY A 205 3.83 -1.09 -4.24
CA GLY A 205 4.02 -2.45 -3.75
C GLY A 205 5.04 -2.51 -2.61
N GLU A 206 5.40 -3.72 -2.23
CA GLU A 206 6.43 -3.97 -1.22
C GLU A 206 7.83 -4.00 -1.85
N LEU A 207 8.82 -3.55 -1.09
CA LEU A 207 10.24 -3.61 -1.42
C LEU A 207 10.91 -4.72 -0.61
N TYR A 208 11.47 -5.72 -1.30
CA TYR A 208 12.05 -6.91 -0.69
C TYR A 208 13.59 -6.83 -0.68
N LEU A 209 14.15 -6.69 0.52
CA LEU A 209 15.59 -6.66 0.81
C LEU A 209 16.02 -8.03 1.37
N SER A 210 16.38 -8.97 0.50
CA SER A 210 16.56 -10.36 0.91
C SER A 210 17.92 -10.56 1.62
N GLY A 211 18.92 -11.08 0.91
CA GLY A 211 20.28 -11.21 1.43
C GLY A 211 21.06 -9.91 1.32
N GLY A 212 22.37 -9.97 1.57
CA GLY A 212 23.29 -8.88 1.23
C GLY A 212 23.19 -7.61 2.08
N ASP A 213 24.04 -6.64 1.76
CA ASP A 213 24.09 -5.35 2.44
C ASP A 213 23.40 -4.30 1.57
N ASP A 214 22.19 -3.88 1.95
CA ASP A 214 21.32 -3.07 1.10
C ASP A 214 21.10 -1.67 1.64
N VAL A 215 20.78 -0.76 0.74
CA VAL A 215 20.47 0.63 1.03
C VAL A 215 19.13 1.00 0.42
N VAL A 216 18.24 1.57 1.23
CA VAL A 216 16.93 2.06 0.79
C VAL A 216 16.75 3.50 1.20
N PHE A 217 16.32 4.30 0.24
CA PHE A 217 15.67 5.58 0.46
C PHE A 217 14.27 5.49 -0.13
N GLY A 218 13.22 5.52 0.69
CA GLY A 218 11.83 5.40 0.29
C GLY A 218 11.39 6.62 -0.50
N GLY A 219 10.99 7.70 0.17
CA GLY A 219 10.67 8.98 -0.46
C GLY A 219 9.58 9.75 0.27
N ASP A 220 8.63 10.31 -0.47
CA ASP A 220 7.44 10.99 0.08
C ASP A 220 6.23 10.03 0.21
N GLY A 221 6.40 8.76 -0.20
CA GLY A 221 5.35 7.76 -0.24
C GLY A 221 5.18 7.02 1.07
N SER A 222 4.29 6.04 1.09
CA SER A 222 4.21 5.09 2.20
C SER A 222 4.85 3.80 1.72
N GLU A 223 6.08 3.54 2.17
CA GLU A 223 6.84 2.38 1.75
C GLU A 223 6.65 1.20 2.69
N ALA A 224 6.40 0.03 2.11
CA ALA A 224 6.41 -1.25 2.82
C ALA A 224 7.70 -2.00 2.49
N ILE A 225 8.61 -2.06 3.45
CA ILE A 225 9.97 -2.58 3.29
C ILE A 225 10.09 -3.89 4.04
N VAL A 226 10.42 -4.97 3.34
CA VAL A 226 10.57 -6.30 3.91
C VAL A 226 12.05 -6.66 3.98
N THR A 227 12.55 -6.95 5.18
CA THR A 227 13.97 -7.23 5.44
C THR A 227 14.21 -8.65 5.93
N TRP A 228 15.32 -9.24 5.47
CA TRP A 228 15.84 -10.53 5.94
C TRP A 228 17.25 -10.40 6.56
N ALA A 229 18.25 -11.07 5.97
CA ALA A 229 19.60 -11.21 6.51
C ALA A 229 20.53 -10.15 5.91
N GLY A 230 21.72 -9.97 6.51
CA GLY A 230 22.69 -8.97 6.07
C GLY A 230 22.43 -7.58 6.66
N THR A 231 23.24 -6.60 6.28
CA THR A 231 23.20 -5.25 6.86
C THR A 231 22.38 -4.31 5.99
N LYS A 232 21.28 -3.78 6.51
CA LYS A 232 20.44 -2.80 5.81
C LYS A 232 20.68 -1.38 6.33
N PHE A 233 20.58 -0.43 5.43
CA PHE A 233 20.30 0.95 5.74
C PHE A 233 18.92 1.29 5.19
N ILE A 234 18.00 1.68 6.06
CA ILE A 234 16.62 1.96 5.70
C ILE A 234 16.28 3.38 6.14
N ASP A 235 15.89 4.18 5.18
CA ASP A 235 15.29 5.50 5.35
C ASP A 235 13.94 5.49 4.64
N GLY A 236 12.84 5.46 5.41
CA GLY A 236 11.49 5.52 4.83
C GLY A 236 11.28 6.88 4.15
N GLY A 237 11.43 7.95 4.92
CA GLY A 237 11.45 9.31 4.40
C GLY A 237 10.30 10.11 4.97
N ALA A 238 9.50 10.73 4.12
CA ALA A 238 8.22 11.32 4.51
C ALA A 238 7.11 10.37 4.12
N GLY A 239 6.03 10.34 4.91
CA GLY A 239 4.92 9.43 4.67
C GLY A 239 4.66 8.58 5.90
N ILE A 240 4.10 7.40 5.68
CA ILE A 240 3.90 6.39 6.74
C ILE A 240 4.59 5.13 6.25
N ASP A 241 5.76 4.87 6.80
CA ASP A 241 6.64 3.80 6.34
C ASP A 241 6.62 2.61 7.29
N THR A 242 6.72 1.41 6.72
CA THR A 242 6.61 0.15 7.44
C THR A 242 7.81 -0.73 7.17
N VAL A 243 8.49 -1.16 8.23
CA VAL A 243 9.53 -2.19 8.14
C VAL A 243 9.01 -3.52 8.68
N ARG A 244 9.07 -4.55 7.83
CA ARG A 244 8.69 -5.93 8.16
C ARG A 244 9.92 -6.81 8.33
N CYS A 245 10.05 -7.41 9.50
CA CYS A 245 11.10 -8.37 9.84
C CYS A 245 10.67 -9.78 9.43
N ALA A 246 10.95 -10.20 8.20
CA ALA A 246 10.40 -11.43 7.63
C ALA A 246 11.13 -12.73 8.01
N SER A 247 11.77 -12.76 9.19
CA SER A 247 12.39 -13.97 9.74
C SER A 247 11.51 -14.60 10.83
N GLY A 248 11.84 -15.83 11.25
CA GLY A 248 11.22 -16.45 12.43
C GLY A 248 11.96 -16.17 13.73
N ALA A 249 12.74 -15.08 13.80
CA ALA A 249 13.62 -14.80 14.92
C ALA A 249 13.45 -13.38 15.45
N LYS A 250 13.76 -13.24 16.75
CA LYS A 250 13.62 -12.00 17.50
C LYS A 250 14.27 -10.82 16.78
N ALA A 251 13.47 -9.79 16.56
CA ALA A 251 13.89 -8.45 16.22
C ALA A 251 13.96 -7.58 17.50
N THR A 252 14.86 -6.60 17.52
CA THR A 252 14.99 -5.62 18.60
C THR A 252 15.27 -4.27 17.97
N ILE A 253 14.25 -3.43 17.93
CA ILE A 253 14.23 -2.17 17.18
C ILE A 253 13.69 -1.07 18.08
N ASP A 254 14.43 0.03 18.18
CA ASP A 254 14.03 1.31 18.76
C ASP A 254 14.06 2.36 17.65
N LEU A 255 12.91 2.94 17.31
CA LEU A 255 12.78 3.91 16.22
C LEU A 255 13.41 5.28 16.56
N ASN A 256 13.80 5.53 17.80
CA ASN A 256 14.64 6.67 18.18
C ASN A 256 16.15 6.39 18.04
N GLU A 257 16.55 5.12 17.88
CA GLU A 257 17.95 4.73 17.78
C GLU A 257 18.42 4.66 16.33
N ILE A 258 19.35 5.54 15.98
CA ILE A 258 19.89 5.67 14.62
C ILE A 258 21.17 4.84 14.40
N SER A 259 21.61 4.06 15.39
CA SER A 259 22.67 3.07 15.20
C SER A 259 22.12 1.75 14.65
N LYS A 260 23.02 0.79 14.43
CA LYS A 260 22.72 -0.51 13.84
C LYS A 260 22.06 -1.43 14.87
N GLN A 261 20.87 -1.92 14.56
CA GLN A 261 20.00 -2.72 15.43
C GLN A 261 19.73 -4.11 14.83
N LEU A 262 19.30 -5.05 15.66
CA LEU A 262 19.06 -6.43 15.24
C LEU A 262 17.65 -6.57 14.67
N VAL A 263 17.52 -6.99 13.41
CA VAL A 263 16.20 -7.18 12.76
C VAL A 263 15.88 -8.66 12.48
N THR A 264 16.90 -9.53 12.39
CA THR A 264 16.74 -11.00 12.27
C THR A 264 17.96 -11.72 12.87
N VAL A 265 18.03 -13.07 12.87
CA VAL A 265 19.19 -13.85 13.41
C VAL A 265 20.55 -13.36 12.89
N SER A 266 20.60 -13.03 11.60
CA SER A 266 21.81 -12.60 10.89
C SER A 266 21.60 -11.28 10.14
N GLY A 267 20.50 -10.58 10.43
CA GLY A 267 20.11 -9.34 9.81
C GLY A 267 20.21 -8.20 10.78
N TRP A 268 20.82 -7.12 10.31
CA TRP A 268 21.00 -5.90 11.07
C TRP A 268 20.51 -4.73 10.24
N ALA A 269 19.88 -3.73 10.84
CA ALA A 269 19.46 -2.54 10.12
C ALA A 269 19.79 -1.26 10.89
N THR A 270 20.17 -0.21 10.16
CA THR A 270 19.99 1.16 10.63
C THR A 270 18.67 1.66 10.08
N ILE A 271 17.74 2.04 10.95
CA ILE A 271 16.37 2.43 10.58
C ILE A 271 16.16 3.87 11.03
N ARG A 272 15.55 4.69 10.18
CA ARG A 272 15.14 6.07 10.49
C ARG A 272 13.98 6.46 9.60
N ASN A 273 13.21 7.44 10.06
CA ASN A 273 12.03 7.96 9.35
C ASN A 273 11.09 6.80 8.95
N VAL A 274 10.71 6.01 9.95
CA VAL A 274 9.81 4.86 9.84
C VAL A 274 8.89 4.91 11.04
N GLU A 275 7.59 4.69 10.81
CA GLU A 275 6.56 4.78 11.84
C GLU A 275 6.09 3.39 12.27
N ASN A 276 6.13 2.39 11.38
CA ASN A 276 5.50 1.10 11.61
C ASN A 276 6.49 -0.05 11.58
N LEU A 277 6.25 -1.04 12.44
CA LEU A 277 7.04 -2.27 12.51
C LEU A 277 6.14 -3.49 12.45
N ILE A 278 6.52 -4.43 11.60
CA ILE A 278 5.92 -5.77 11.57
C ILE A 278 6.97 -6.77 12.04
N GLY A 279 6.62 -7.50 13.09
CA GLY A 279 7.47 -8.47 13.75
C GLY A 279 7.54 -9.83 13.08
N SER A 280 8.29 -10.69 13.76
CA SER A 280 8.50 -12.09 13.47
C SER A 280 7.49 -12.98 14.20
N SER A 281 7.74 -14.30 14.19
CA SER A 281 7.04 -15.27 15.04
C SER A 281 7.80 -15.62 16.33
N ALA A 282 8.77 -14.81 16.72
CA ALA A 282 9.56 -14.95 17.94
C ALA A 282 9.35 -13.71 18.83
N GLY A 283 9.73 -13.81 20.11
CA GLY A 283 9.55 -12.72 21.08
C GLY A 283 10.38 -11.47 20.75
N ASP A 284 9.80 -10.56 19.98
CA ASP A 284 10.33 -9.30 19.50
C ASP A 284 10.37 -8.23 20.60
N ASN A 285 11.15 -7.18 20.37
CA ASN A 285 11.22 -6.02 21.26
C ASN A 285 11.21 -4.74 20.42
N PHE A 286 10.06 -4.07 20.36
CA PHE A 286 9.86 -2.87 19.58
C PHE A 286 9.61 -1.67 20.46
N LYS A 287 10.30 -0.58 20.15
CA LYS A 287 10.15 0.71 20.78
C LYS A 287 9.92 1.77 19.71
N GLY A 288 8.83 2.51 19.85
CA GLY A 288 8.39 3.57 18.96
C GLY A 288 9.22 4.85 19.09
N ASN A 289 8.72 5.91 18.48
CA ASN A 289 9.24 7.26 18.61
C ASN A 289 8.17 8.18 19.21
N ASP A 290 8.28 9.49 19.04
CA ASP A 290 7.30 10.44 19.60
C ASP A 290 6.13 10.72 18.62
N VAL A 291 6.00 9.95 17.54
CA VAL A 291 4.88 10.02 16.59
C VAL A 291 4.06 8.73 16.63
N ALA A 292 2.82 8.78 16.13
CA ALA A 292 1.95 7.61 16.07
C ALA A 292 2.62 6.43 15.33
N ASN A 293 2.73 5.30 16.02
CA ASN A 293 3.32 4.07 15.49
C ASN A 293 2.30 2.93 15.43
N VAL A 294 2.44 2.07 14.41
CA VAL A 294 1.67 0.83 14.30
C VAL A 294 2.61 -0.37 14.37
N PHE A 295 2.50 -1.12 15.46
CA PHE A 295 3.26 -2.34 15.68
C PHE A 295 2.36 -3.57 15.56
N THR A 296 2.78 -4.52 14.75
CA THR A 296 2.11 -5.81 14.60
C THR A 296 3.14 -6.92 14.68
N THR A 297 3.18 -7.62 15.81
CA THR A 297 4.00 -8.82 15.99
C THR A 297 3.16 -10.08 15.78
N GLY A 298 3.85 -11.21 15.70
CA GLY A 298 3.24 -12.50 15.33
C GLY A 298 2.96 -13.37 16.54
N ASN A 299 3.63 -14.51 16.61
CA ASN A 299 3.67 -15.29 17.84
C ASN A 299 4.90 -14.84 18.64
N GLY A 300 4.93 -15.16 19.93
CA GLY A 300 6.12 -14.96 20.74
C GLY A 300 5.77 -14.23 22.01
N HIS A 301 6.74 -14.08 22.91
CA HIS A 301 6.57 -13.18 24.05
C HIS A 301 7.18 -11.84 23.67
N ASP A 302 6.34 -10.96 23.14
CA ASP A 302 6.71 -9.68 22.56
C ASP A 302 6.72 -8.58 23.62
N THR A 303 7.53 -7.55 23.37
CA THR A 303 7.55 -6.33 24.18
C THR A 303 7.41 -5.14 23.25
N LEU A 304 6.29 -4.44 23.33
CA LEU A 304 5.94 -3.32 22.46
C LEU A 304 5.78 -2.07 23.32
N GLU A 305 6.59 -1.05 23.05
CA GLU A 305 6.53 0.26 23.71
C GLU A 305 6.31 1.34 22.65
N GLY A 306 5.16 2.03 22.66
CA GLY A 306 4.86 3.13 21.72
C GLY A 306 5.67 4.40 21.98
N ASN A 307 5.90 4.72 23.26
CA ASN A 307 6.48 5.96 23.78
C ASN A 307 5.53 7.15 23.70
N GLY A 308 5.52 7.90 22.60
CA GLY A 308 4.76 9.13 22.47
C GLY A 308 4.02 9.17 21.15
N GLY A 309 2.93 9.93 21.10
CA GLY A 309 2.00 9.83 19.97
C GLY A 309 0.93 8.80 20.27
N ASP A 310 0.00 8.64 19.34
CA ASP A 310 -1.12 7.73 19.56
C ASP A 310 -0.90 6.41 18.83
N ASP A 311 -0.65 5.35 19.58
CA ASP A 311 -0.08 4.10 19.06
C ASP A 311 -1.10 2.98 18.90
N ILE A 312 -0.86 2.08 17.94
CA ILE A 312 -1.61 0.85 17.74
C ILE A 312 -0.67 -0.34 17.90
N LEU A 313 -0.87 -1.12 18.96
CA LEU A 313 0.00 -2.22 19.35
C LEU A 313 -0.75 -3.55 19.29
N SER A 314 -0.25 -4.48 18.49
CA SER A 314 -0.74 -5.86 18.41
C SER A 314 0.39 -6.82 18.77
N GLY A 315 0.33 -7.40 19.97
CA GLY A 315 1.29 -8.42 20.43
C GLY A 315 1.12 -9.77 19.73
N GLY A 316 -0.12 -10.09 19.33
CA GLY A 316 -0.41 -11.35 18.67
C GLY A 316 -0.55 -12.48 19.70
N ALA A 317 0.05 -13.64 19.46
CA ALA A 317 -0.16 -14.82 20.30
C ALA A 317 0.96 -15.04 21.33
N HIS A 318 0.57 -15.63 22.47
CA HIS A 318 1.34 -15.80 23.72
C HIS A 318 1.22 -14.58 24.63
N ASN A 319 2.09 -14.42 25.62
CA ASN A 319 1.91 -13.40 26.66
C ASN A 319 2.85 -12.24 26.38
N ASP A 320 2.27 -11.09 26.08
CA ASP A 320 3.01 -9.92 25.63
C ASP A 320 3.01 -8.79 26.67
N LEU A 321 3.95 -7.87 26.52
CA LEU A 321 4.01 -6.63 27.26
C LEU A 321 3.72 -5.47 26.31
N LEU A 322 2.59 -4.80 26.52
CA LEU A 322 2.14 -3.67 25.70
C LEU A 322 2.14 -2.39 26.53
N ALA A 323 3.01 -1.45 26.16
CA ALA A 323 3.10 -0.13 26.76
C ALA A 323 2.79 0.93 25.71
N GLY A 324 1.66 1.63 25.80
CA GLY A 324 1.31 2.69 24.85
C GLY A 324 2.22 3.90 25.07
N GLY A 325 2.05 4.54 26.22
CA GLY A 325 2.93 5.60 26.67
C GLY A 325 2.17 6.90 26.82
N ALA A 326 2.59 7.94 26.11
CA ALA A 326 1.97 9.25 26.12
C ALA A 326 1.17 9.46 24.83
N GLY A 327 -0.15 9.37 24.94
CA GLY A 327 -1.04 9.50 23.80
C GLY A 327 -2.39 8.88 24.14
N SER A 328 -3.14 8.55 23.11
CA SER A 328 -4.34 7.71 23.19
C SER A 328 -4.10 6.39 22.47
N ASP A 329 -3.73 5.37 23.24
CA ASP A 329 -3.15 4.15 22.68
C ASP A 329 -4.15 2.99 22.60
N ILE A 330 -3.96 2.13 21.60
CA ILE A 330 -4.84 1.00 21.29
C ILE A 330 -4.05 -0.31 21.34
N ALA A 331 -4.45 -1.23 22.22
CA ALA A 331 -4.07 -2.64 22.12
C ALA A 331 -5.05 -3.39 21.21
N VAL A 332 -4.56 -4.21 20.28
CA VAL A 332 -5.37 -4.94 19.29
C VAL A 332 -5.39 -6.43 19.59
N TYR A 333 -6.59 -7.01 19.54
CA TYR A 333 -6.87 -8.41 19.84
C TYR A 333 -7.63 -9.09 18.69
N SER A 334 -7.22 -10.31 18.34
CA SER A 334 -7.72 -11.14 17.24
C SER A 334 -9.04 -11.87 17.53
N GLY A 335 -9.66 -11.62 18.68
CA GLY A 335 -10.86 -12.30 19.16
C GLY A 335 -11.99 -11.35 19.49
N ARG A 336 -13.15 -11.89 19.82
CA ARG A 336 -14.28 -11.07 20.30
C ARG A 336 -14.07 -10.74 21.76
N PHE A 337 -14.60 -9.63 22.25
CA PHE A 337 -14.52 -9.23 23.66
C PHE A 337 -14.94 -10.34 24.64
N SER A 338 -15.96 -11.15 24.29
CA SER A 338 -16.43 -12.28 25.11
C SER A 338 -15.42 -13.41 25.28
N ASP A 339 -14.40 -13.46 24.42
CA ASP A 339 -13.32 -14.44 24.49
C ASP A 339 -12.29 -14.08 25.57
N TYR A 340 -12.32 -12.86 26.12
CA TYR A 340 -11.29 -12.34 27.02
C TYR A 340 -11.77 -12.15 28.45
N THR A 341 -10.82 -12.31 29.38
CA THR A 341 -10.97 -12.00 30.80
C THR A 341 -10.05 -10.83 31.16
N PHE A 342 -10.58 -9.86 31.90
CA PHE A 342 -9.81 -8.72 32.41
C PHE A 342 -9.37 -8.98 33.85
N GLY A 343 -8.13 -8.61 34.17
CA GLY A 343 -7.52 -8.80 35.49
C GLY A 343 -6.44 -7.77 35.78
N GLU A 344 -5.71 -7.98 36.88
CA GLU A 344 -4.50 -7.23 37.19
C GLU A 344 -3.39 -8.24 37.53
N ASP A 345 -2.17 -7.96 37.09
CA ASP A 345 -1.00 -8.76 37.48
C ASP A 345 -0.49 -8.41 38.88
N ALA A 346 0.58 -9.08 39.32
CA ALA A 346 1.19 -8.86 40.63
C ALA A 346 1.77 -7.44 40.84
N ASN A 347 1.95 -6.68 39.75
CA ASN A 347 2.45 -5.31 39.76
C ASN A 347 1.32 -4.28 39.55
N HIS A 348 0.05 -4.71 39.57
CA HIS A 348 -1.14 -3.90 39.29
C HIS A 348 -1.21 -3.35 37.85
N ALA A 349 -0.51 -3.97 36.91
CA ALA A 349 -0.74 -3.69 35.50
C ALA A 349 -2.03 -4.41 35.05
N LEU A 350 -2.79 -3.75 34.18
CA LEU A 350 -4.01 -4.34 33.61
C LEU A 350 -3.60 -5.55 32.78
N THR A 351 -4.29 -6.69 32.98
CA THR A 351 -4.10 -7.87 32.14
C THR A 351 -5.34 -8.18 31.33
N ILE A 352 -5.17 -8.50 30.05
CA ILE A 352 -6.24 -9.01 29.19
C ILE A 352 -5.83 -10.42 28.78
N THR A 353 -6.67 -11.40 29.10
CA THR A 353 -6.36 -12.82 28.88
C THR A 353 -7.38 -13.46 27.95
N ASP A 354 -6.90 -13.96 26.81
CA ASP A 354 -7.67 -14.77 25.89
C ASP A 354 -7.96 -16.17 26.48
N ASN A 355 -9.23 -16.55 26.51
CA ASN A 355 -9.67 -17.85 27.01
C ASN A 355 -9.66 -18.95 25.92
N ARG A 356 -9.31 -18.63 24.67
CA ARG A 356 -9.19 -19.57 23.55
C ARG A 356 -7.84 -20.30 23.60
N ALA A 357 -7.80 -21.54 23.10
CA ALA A 357 -6.62 -22.42 23.21
C ALA A 357 -5.38 -21.98 22.39
N ASN A 358 -5.58 -21.20 21.32
CA ASN A 358 -4.53 -20.63 20.46
C ASN A 358 -4.84 -19.15 20.19
N GLY A 359 -5.30 -18.45 21.23
CA GLY A 359 -5.64 -17.04 21.16
C GLY A 359 -4.44 -16.14 21.41
N ASP A 360 -4.72 -14.89 21.75
CA ASP A 360 -3.72 -13.85 21.99
C ASP A 360 -3.01 -13.98 23.34
N GLY A 361 -3.18 -15.10 24.04
CA GLY A 361 -2.57 -15.34 25.35
C GLY A 361 -2.99 -14.34 26.44
N ALA A 362 -2.08 -14.04 27.37
CA ALA A 362 -2.34 -13.19 28.53
C ALA A 362 -1.39 -12.00 28.57
N ASP A 363 -1.87 -10.85 28.12
CA ASP A 363 -1.06 -9.65 27.93
C ASP A 363 -1.12 -8.72 29.12
N SER A 364 0.00 -8.05 29.39
CA SER A 364 0.13 -7.01 30.42
C SER A 364 0.20 -5.64 29.76
N LEU A 365 -0.72 -4.76 30.13
CA LEU A 365 -0.96 -3.46 29.51
C LEU A 365 -0.63 -2.32 30.47
N THR A 366 0.14 -1.35 29.99
CA THR A 366 0.45 -0.11 30.72
C THR A 366 0.28 1.10 29.81
N GLY A 367 -0.42 2.13 30.27
CA GLY A 367 -0.64 3.34 29.45
C GLY A 367 -1.34 3.04 28.13
N ILE A 368 -2.36 2.18 28.16
CA ILE A 368 -3.24 1.87 27.03
C ILE A 368 -4.65 2.29 27.41
N GLU A 369 -5.27 3.17 26.63
CA GLU A 369 -6.60 3.71 26.88
C GLU A 369 -7.70 2.87 26.22
N PHE A 370 -7.37 2.12 25.16
CA PHE A 370 -8.34 1.37 24.38
C PHE A 370 -7.87 -0.05 24.05
N ALA A 371 -8.79 -0.99 24.08
CA ALA A 371 -8.60 -2.33 23.52
C ALA A 371 -9.55 -2.52 22.33
N LEU A 372 -9.01 -2.81 21.15
CA LEU A 372 -9.74 -3.18 19.95
C LEU A 372 -9.86 -4.69 19.88
N PHE A 373 -11.09 -5.19 19.94
CA PHE A 373 -11.45 -6.58 19.69
C PHE A 373 -12.11 -6.68 18.31
N ASN A 374 -12.22 -7.89 17.77
CA ASN A 374 -12.85 -8.12 16.47
C ASN A 374 -14.31 -7.66 16.37
N ASP A 375 -15.00 -7.44 17.49
CA ASP A 375 -16.42 -7.08 17.54
C ASP A 375 -16.72 -5.76 18.25
N ARG A 376 -15.71 -5.04 18.77
CA ARG A 376 -15.89 -3.74 19.44
C ARG A 376 -14.55 -3.11 19.85
N ILE A 377 -14.59 -1.81 20.17
CA ILE A 377 -13.55 -1.13 20.96
C ILE A 377 -14.03 -0.93 22.40
N VAL A 378 -13.16 -1.18 23.37
CA VAL A 378 -13.42 -0.96 24.79
C VAL A 378 -12.47 0.09 25.35
N THR A 379 -13.01 1.08 26.04
CA THR A 379 -12.21 2.03 26.82
C THR A 379 -11.75 1.37 28.11
N LEU A 380 -10.45 1.33 28.31
CA LEU A 380 -9.80 0.85 29.52
C LEU A 380 -9.77 2.01 30.51
N SER A 381 -10.28 1.79 31.73
CA SER A 381 -10.25 2.82 32.77
C SER A 381 -8.81 2.97 33.25
N ALA A 382 -8.10 4.01 32.78
CA ALA A 382 -6.69 4.20 33.10
C ALA A 382 -6.42 4.24 34.63
N PRO A 383 -5.47 3.46 35.17
CA PRO A 383 -4.77 3.86 36.38
C PRO A 383 -3.83 5.00 36.03
N ARG A 384 -4.08 6.18 36.62
CA ARG A 384 -3.22 7.37 36.53
C ARG A 384 -1.74 7.01 36.76
N PRO A 385 -0.80 7.43 35.88
CA PRO A 385 0.63 7.19 36.12
C PRO A 385 1.13 7.91 37.39
N PRO A 386 2.10 7.33 38.13
CA PRO A 386 2.68 7.99 39.30
C PRO A 386 3.52 9.19 38.87
N ALA A 387 3.15 10.38 39.37
CA ALA A 387 3.82 11.63 39.06
C ALA A 387 5.18 11.75 39.78
N THR A 388 6.28 12.06 39.07
CA THR A 388 7.38 12.96 39.52
C THR A 388 8.39 13.30 38.39
N PRO A 389 9.27 14.36 38.48
CA PRO A 389 8.97 15.76 38.16
C PRO A 389 9.89 16.44 37.10
N THR A 390 9.42 17.59 36.61
CA THR A 390 10.12 18.73 35.97
C THR A 390 10.75 18.59 34.56
N GLN A 391 10.00 19.04 33.55
CA GLN A 391 10.49 19.88 32.44
C GLN A 391 9.40 20.94 32.12
N PRO A 392 9.77 22.15 31.65
CA PRO A 392 8.88 23.30 31.61
C PRO A 392 7.86 23.22 30.45
N ASN A 393 6.61 23.58 30.77
CA ASN A 393 5.50 23.83 29.84
C ASN A 393 5.94 24.59 28.57
N PRO A 394 5.56 24.10 27.37
CA PRO A 394 4.96 24.95 26.36
C PRO A 394 3.45 25.07 26.63
N THR A 395 2.99 26.31 26.72
CA THR A 395 1.62 26.68 27.05
C THR A 395 0.64 26.39 25.93
N GLY A 396 -0.38 25.57 26.20
CA GLY A 396 -1.64 25.46 25.44
C GLY A 396 -2.57 24.42 26.06
N PRO A 397 -3.90 24.63 26.13
CA PRO A 397 -4.82 23.66 26.72
C PRO A 397 -5.05 22.50 25.75
N PHE A 398 -4.39 21.37 25.99
CA PHE A 398 -4.61 20.11 25.26
C PHE A 398 -5.77 19.33 25.88
N VAL A 399 -6.72 18.88 25.06
CA VAL A 399 -7.87 18.04 25.39
C VAL A 399 -7.76 16.78 24.50
N PRO A 400 -7.91 15.55 25.04
CA PRO A 400 -7.53 14.30 24.38
C PRO A 400 -8.30 13.97 23.09
N GLU A 401 -7.62 13.35 22.11
CA GLU A 401 -8.09 12.93 20.77
C GLU A 401 -7.93 11.40 20.63
N LYS A 402 -8.84 10.71 19.91
CA LYS A 402 -8.76 9.26 19.62
C LYS A 402 -8.32 9.06 18.16
N PRO A 403 -7.40 8.12 17.84
CA PRO A 403 -6.78 8.03 16.51
C PRO A 403 -7.55 7.12 15.54
N ALA A 404 -7.18 7.20 14.26
CA ALA A 404 -7.82 6.53 13.12
C ALA A 404 -7.42 5.06 12.94
N LEU A 405 -8.39 4.21 12.57
CA LEU A 405 -8.18 2.82 12.20
C LEU A 405 -7.45 2.69 10.84
N PRO A 406 -6.40 1.86 10.71
CA PRO A 406 -5.85 1.47 9.41
C PRO A 406 -6.70 0.41 8.70
N THR A 407 -6.81 0.54 7.38
CA THR A 407 -7.49 -0.38 6.45
C THR A 407 -6.64 -1.61 6.09
N PRO A 408 -7.11 -2.86 6.31
CA PRO A 408 -6.66 -4.01 5.55
C PRO A 408 -7.50 -4.14 4.26
N SER A 409 -6.88 -3.97 3.10
CA SER A 409 -7.52 -4.23 1.81
C SER A 409 -7.38 -5.71 1.41
N VAL A 410 -8.49 -6.44 1.36
CA VAL A 410 -8.57 -7.76 0.69
C VAL A 410 -9.49 -7.65 -0.52
N SER A 411 -8.95 -7.94 -1.70
CA SER A 411 -9.71 -8.01 -2.95
C SER A 411 -10.33 -9.41 -3.09
N VAL A 412 -11.66 -9.54 -3.14
CA VAL A 412 -12.31 -10.79 -3.59
C VAL A 412 -13.38 -10.51 -4.63
N ILE A 413 -13.25 -11.22 -5.75
CA ILE A 413 -14.13 -11.29 -6.92
C ILE A 413 -15.46 -11.96 -6.53
N ALA A 414 -16.58 -11.29 -6.78
CA ALA A 414 -17.90 -11.83 -6.54
C ALA A 414 -18.34 -12.81 -7.64
N THR A 415 -18.75 -14.03 -7.28
CA THR A 415 -19.86 -14.72 -7.95
C THR A 415 -20.83 -15.30 -6.92
N ALA A 416 -22.12 -15.17 -7.23
CA ALA A 416 -23.22 -15.33 -6.29
C ALA A 416 -23.59 -16.78 -5.98
N GLN A 417 -23.86 -17.09 -4.71
CA GLN A 417 -24.95 -18.00 -4.33
C GLN A 417 -25.42 -17.79 -2.89
N ALA A 418 -26.73 -17.65 -2.75
CA ALA A 418 -27.42 -17.27 -1.53
C ALA A 418 -27.54 -18.42 -0.50
N ALA A 419 -27.58 -18.00 0.76
CA ALA A 419 -28.10 -18.69 1.94
C ALA A 419 -27.27 -19.87 2.47
N GLN A 420 -26.23 -19.53 3.24
CA GLN A 420 -26.08 -19.83 4.67
C GLN A 420 -24.60 -19.58 5.03
N ILE A 421 -24.22 -18.30 5.14
CA ILE A 421 -22.86 -17.88 5.43
C ILE A 421 -22.92 -17.09 6.73
N ALA A 422 -21.99 -17.37 7.65
CA ALA A 422 -21.77 -16.52 8.80
C ALA A 422 -21.57 -15.06 8.33
N ALA A 423 -22.11 -14.11 9.11
CA ALA A 423 -21.97 -12.67 8.92
C ALA A 423 -20.54 -12.30 8.50
N ALA A 424 -20.37 -11.89 7.24
CA ALA A 424 -19.08 -11.50 6.69
C ALA A 424 -19.14 -10.00 6.47
N SER A 425 -18.25 -9.25 7.14
CA SER A 425 -18.07 -7.82 6.91
C SER A 425 -17.78 -7.53 5.45
N LEU A 426 -18.57 -6.64 4.84
CA LEU A 426 -18.47 -6.23 3.45
C LEU A 426 -17.88 -4.83 3.32
N ASP A 427 -16.97 -4.62 2.37
CA ASP A 427 -16.55 -3.27 1.95
C ASP A 427 -17.18 -2.93 0.59
N LEU A 428 -18.21 -2.09 0.62
CA LEU A 428 -19.06 -1.76 -0.51
C LEU A 428 -18.82 -0.33 -0.96
N THR A 429 -18.29 -0.16 -2.16
CA THR A 429 -18.16 1.14 -2.82
C THR A 429 -19.11 1.25 -4.02
N GLY A 430 -19.94 2.29 -4.02
CA GLY A 430 -20.86 2.65 -5.08
C GLY A 430 -20.18 3.36 -6.25
N SER A 431 -20.98 3.70 -7.25
CA SER A 431 -20.55 4.27 -8.51
C SER A 431 -20.66 5.81 -8.52
N LYS A 432 -20.85 6.39 -9.71
CA LYS A 432 -21.19 7.82 -9.89
C LYS A 432 -22.69 8.04 -10.08
N ARG A 433 -23.51 7.02 -9.84
CA ARG A 433 -24.96 7.00 -10.03
C ARG A 433 -25.64 6.77 -8.67
N ALA A 434 -26.97 6.90 -8.63
CA ALA A 434 -27.74 6.58 -7.43
C ALA A 434 -27.77 5.06 -7.20
N ASP A 435 -27.04 4.60 -6.21
CA ASP A 435 -26.86 3.19 -5.88
C ASP A 435 -27.67 2.78 -4.63
N ARG A 436 -27.85 1.48 -4.45
CA ARG A 436 -28.49 0.89 -3.26
C ARG A 436 -27.53 -0.15 -2.68
N LEU A 437 -26.89 0.20 -1.57
CA LEU A 437 -25.95 -0.67 -0.88
C LEU A 437 -26.62 -1.30 0.33
N ASN A 438 -26.38 -2.59 0.53
CA ASN A 438 -26.94 -3.40 1.60
C ASN A 438 -25.81 -4.26 2.18
N GLY A 439 -25.40 -3.96 3.41
CA GLY A 439 -24.35 -4.66 4.15
C GLY A 439 -24.79 -6.08 4.53
N GLY A 440 -25.86 -6.18 5.29
CA GLY A 440 -26.53 -7.46 5.55
C GLY A 440 -26.31 -7.96 6.97
N ALA A 441 -25.33 -8.81 7.21
CA ALA A 441 -24.99 -9.19 8.57
C ALA A 441 -23.47 -9.20 8.68
N GLY A 442 -22.93 -8.60 9.74
CA GLY A 442 -21.49 -8.33 9.89
C GLY A 442 -21.24 -6.83 9.93
N ASP A 443 -20.00 -6.46 10.23
CA ASP A 443 -19.63 -5.06 10.43
C ASP A 443 -19.22 -4.47 9.08
N ASP A 444 -20.15 -3.81 8.39
CA ASP A 444 -20.02 -3.48 6.97
C ASP A 444 -19.54 -2.03 6.74
N ARG A 445 -18.72 -1.81 5.71
CA ARG A 445 -18.25 -0.49 5.27
C ARG A 445 -18.99 -0.09 3.99
N LEU A 446 -19.78 0.98 4.05
CA LEU A 446 -20.63 1.42 2.94
C LEU A 446 -20.25 2.83 2.47
N ASN A 447 -19.65 2.94 1.29
CA ASN A 447 -19.34 4.19 0.61
C ASN A 447 -20.23 4.35 -0.64
N GLY A 448 -21.20 5.27 -0.61
CA GLY A 448 -22.09 5.51 -1.76
C GLY A 448 -21.37 6.07 -3.00
N GLY A 449 -20.29 6.83 -2.78
CA GLY A 449 -19.60 7.53 -3.86
C GLY A 449 -20.33 8.80 -4.30
N LEU A 450 -20.49 9.00 -5.61
CA LEU A 450 -21.25 10.12 -6.15
C LEU A 450 -22.65 9.64 -6.54
N GLY A 451 -23.72 10.32 -6.11
CA GLY A 451 -25.07 9.84 -6.34
C GLY A 451 -26.01 10.21 -5.21
N LYS A 452 -27.30 9.86 -5.32
CA LYS A 452 -28.19 9.87 -4.17
C LYS A 452 -28.38 8.44 -3.74
N ASP A 453 -27.55 8.01 -2.82
CA ASP A 453 -27.41 6.60 -2.52
C ASP A 453 -28.32 6.19 -1.38
N VAL A 454 -28.69 4.91 -1.34
CA VAL A 454 -29.43 4.31 -0.24
C VAL A 454 -28.53 3.29 0.42
N LEU A 455 -28.10 3.58 1.65
CA LEU A 455 -27.19 2.76 2.43
C LEU A 455 -28.00 2.08 3.55
N THR A 456 -27.87 0.76 3.64
CA THR A 456 -28.56 -0.07 4.65
C THR A 456 -27.51 -0.99 5.25
N GLY A 457 -27.18 -0.81 6.53
CA GLY A 457 -26.18 -1.62 7.22
C GLY A 457 -26.74 -2.98 7.64
N ASN A 458 -27.90 -2.95 8.30
CA ASN A 458 -28.64 -4.02 8.94
C ASN A 458 -28.04 -4.47 10.29
N ALA A 459 -27.44 -5.65 10.39
CA ALA A 459 -27.03 -6.21 11.67
C ALA A 459 -25.52 -6.31 11.77
N GLY A 460 -24.91 -5.56 12.68
CA GLY A 460 -23.47 -5.45 12.86
C GLY A 460 -23.10 -4.02 13.19
N GLU A 461 -21.82 -3.76 13.41
CA GLU A 461 -21.30 -2.41 13.62
C GLU A 461 -20.92 -1.76 12.28
N ASP A 462 -21.86 -1.03 11.66
CA ASP A 462 -21.69 -0.57 10.28
C ASP A 462 -21.05 0.82 10.17
N THR A 463 -20.16 1.00 9.20
CA THR A 463 -19.49 2.27 8.89
C THR A 463 -20.03 2.89 7.59
N PHE A 464 -20.71 4.03 7.70
CA PHE A 464 -21.20 4.81 6.56
C PHE A 464 -20.18 5.89 6.15
N ILE A 465 -19.57 5.73 4.98
CA ILE A 465 -18.42 6.53 4.53
C ILE A 465 -18.86 7.67 3.59
N PHE A 466 -18.44 8.89 3.91
CA PHE A 466 -18.67 10.10 3.12
C PHE A 466 -17.34 10.72 2.69
N SER A 467 -16.87 10.34 1.50
CA SER A 467 -15.59 10.77 0.92
C SER A 467 -15.72 11.55 -0.39
N ALA A 468 -16.94 11.73 -0.89
CA ALA A 468 -17.23 12.40 -2.14
C ALA A 468 -17.69 13.85 -1.96
N ARG A 469 -17.61 14.64 -3.04
CA ARG A 469 -17.99 16.06 -3.04
C ARG A 469 -19.46 16.25 -2.63
N LEU A 470 -19.70 17.08 -1.61
CA LEU A 470 -21.05 17.40 -1.13
C LEU A 470 -21.87 18.19 -2.16
N GLY A 471 -23.19 18.00 -2.11
CA GLY A 471 -24.14 18.83 -2.85
C GLY A 471 -25.55 18.28 -2.83
N ALA A 472 -26.53 19.08 -3.30
CA ALA A 472 -27.94 18.68 -3.30
C ALA A 472 -28.27 17.44 -4.16
N LYS A 473 -27.36 17.06 -5.05
CA LYS A 473 -27.42 15.83 -5.86
C LYS A 473 -26.63 14.66 -5.26
N ASN A 474 -25.93 14.88 -4.15
CA ASN A 474 -25.04 13.95 -3.47
C ASN A 474 -25.39 13.76 -1.98
N ALA A 475 -26.70 13.72 -1.69
CA ALA A 475 -27.19 13.62 -0.34
C ALA A 475 -27.84 12.25 -0.15
N ASP A 476 -27.17 11.40 0.63
CA ASP A 476 -27.50 9.99 0.73
C ASP A 476 -28.54 9.72 1.80
N ARG A 477 -29.09 8.51 1.77
CA ARG A 477 -30.06 8.05 2.73
C ARG A 477 -29.54 6.82 3.45
N VAL A 478 -29.28 6.96 4.74
CA VAL A 478 -28.95 5.86 5.65
C VAL A 478 -30.25 5.35 6.30
N ARG A 479 -30.54 4.06 6.16
CA ARG A 479 -31.88 3.52 6.46
C ARG A 479 -32.09 3.13 7.91
N ASP A 480 -31.06 2.63 8.56
CA ASP A 480 -31.15 1.83 9.78
C ASP A 480 -30.10 2.14 10.84
N PHE A 481 -29.40 3.27 10.70
CA PHE A 481 -28.40 3.73 11.67
C PHE A 481 -28.81 3.56 13.14
N SER A 482 -27.97 2.87 13.89
CA SER A 482 -28.02 2.64 15.33
C SER A 482 -26.82 3.30 16.01
N HIS A 483 -27.02 4.29 16.89
CA HIS A 483 -25.94 4.89 17.68
C HIS A 483 -25.14 3.89 18.53
N GLN A 484 -25.73 2.74 18.85
CA GLN A 484 -25.06 1.73 19.69
C GLN A 484 -24.06 0.90 18.90
N ASP A 485 -24.24 0.80 17.58
CA ASP A 485 -23.57 -0.17 16.74
C ASP A 485 -22.84 0.52 15.56
N ASP A 486 -23.40 1.59 14.99
CA ASP A 486 -22.95 2.17 13.73
C ASP A 486 -22.19 3.49 13.88
N GLN A 487 -21.41 3.84 12.86
CA GLN A 487 -20.66 5.10 12.78
C GLN A 487 -20.66 5.74 11.39
N PHE A 488 -20.37 7.03 11.36
CA PHE A 488 -20.15 7.83 10.16
C PHE A 488 -18.66 8.14 10.00
N GLN A 489 -18.06 7.76 8.88
CA GLN A 489 -16.69 8.14 8.53
C GLN A 489 -16.71 9.28 7.52
N LEU A 490 -16.14 10.43 7.85
CA LEU A 490 -16.13 11.65 7.04
C LEU A 490 -14.70 11.93 6.56
N SER A 491 -14.50 12.17 5.26
CA SER A 491 -13.15 12.52 4.79
C SER A 491 -12.80 13.97 5.12
N HIS A 492 -11.68 14.20 5.80
CA HIS A 492 -11.14 15.52 6.09
C HIS A 492 -10.91 16.35 4.81
N LYS A 493 -10.70 15.71 3.66
CA LYS A 493 -10.60 16.41 2.37
C LYS A 493 -11.89 17.15 1.99
N ILE A 494 -13.04 16.66 2.45
CA ILE A 494 -14.37 17.21 2.18
C ILE A 494 -14.87 18.06 3.35
N PHE A 495 -14.56 17.63 4.58
CA PHE A 495 -14.96 18.26 5.83
C PHE A 495 -13.79 19.01 6.49
N GLY A 496 -13.05 19.80 5.70
CA GLY A 496 -11.72 20.31 6.08
C GLY A 496 -11.66 21.35 7.19
N GLU A 497 -12.82 21.84 7.65
CA GLU A 497 -12.93 22.74 8.82
C GLU A 497 -13.23 21.97 10.12
N ILE A 498 -13.13 20.64 10.09
CA ILE A 498 -13.25 19.75 11.24
C ILE A 498 -11.91 19.04 11.42
N ASP A 499 -11.34 19.11 12.62
CA ASP A 499 -10.14 18.35 12.97
C ASP A 499 -10.34 16.85 12.70
N ARG A 500 -9.25 16.14 12.38
CA ARG A 500 -9.27 14.67 12.26
C ARG A 500 -9.61 14.02 13.61
N GLY A 501 -9.99 12.75 13.57
CA GLY A 501 -10.39 12.00 14.76
C GLY A 501 -11.89 12.07 15.05
N ILE A 502 -12.30 11.73 16.27
CA ILE A 502 -13.71 11.79 16.69
C ILE A 502 -14.20 13.24 16.72
N LEU A 503 -15.38 13.49 16.14
CA LEU A 503 -16.00 14.80 16.17
C LEU A 503 -16.19 15.29 17.61
N LYS A 504 -15.62 16.46 17.91
CA LYS A 504 -15.74 17.10 19.22
C LYS A 504 -17.20 17.47 19.50
N ASN A 505 -17.64 17.36 20.75
CA ASN A 505 -18.99 17.77 21.16
C ASN A 505 -19.29 19.25 20.83
N SER A 506 -18.26 20.12 20.81
CA SER A 506 -18.39 21.53 20.42
C SER A 506 -18.64 21.75 18.94
N ALA A 507 -18.40 20.74 18.09
CA ALA A 507 -18.58 20.79 16.65
C ALA A 507 -19.85 20.06 16.16
N PHE A 508 -20.64 19.52 17.09
CA PHE A 508 -21.88 18.81 16.82
C PHE A 508 -23.08 19.50 17.47
N ILE A 509 -24.11 19.80 16.69
CA ILE A 509 -25.33 20.44 17.18
C ILE A 509 -26.59 19.70 16.72
N ILE A 510 -27.52 19.51 17.65
CA ILE A 510 -28.86 19.01 17.35
C ILE A 510 -29.77 20.21 17.12
N GLY A 511 -30.27 20.36 15.90
CA GLY A 511 -31.07 21.50 15.47
C GLY A 511 -31.20 21.63 13.96
N ARG A 512 -31.78 22.75 13.51
CA ARG A 512 -31.98 23.02 12.06
C ARG A 512 -30.84 23.82 11.42
N LYS A 513 -29.91 24.32 12.23
CA LYS A 513 -28.78 25.16 11.82
C LYS A 513 -27.73 25.19 12.93
N ALA A 514 -26.51 25.60 12.58
CA ALA A 514 -25.50 26.01 13.54
C ALA A 514 -26.01 27.15 14.45
N LEU A 515 -25.60 27.10 15.71
CA LEU A 515 -25.90 28.07 16.76
C LEU A 515 -24.63 28.67 17.36
N ALA A 516 -23.47 28.03 17.15
CA ALA A 516 -22.15 28.51 17.53
C ALA A 516 -21.18 28.46 16.34
N GLU A 517 -20.18 29.35 16.37
CA GLU A 517 -19.14 29.46 15.34
C GLU A 517 -18.32 28.17 15.16
N ASP A 518 -18.33 27.27 16.14
CA ASP A 518 -17.64 25.97 16.09
C ASP A 518 -18.55 24.81 15.66
N ASP A 519 -19.86 25.03 15.52
CA ASP A 519 -20.78 23.98 15.06
C ASP A 519 -20.47 23.66 13.59
N ARG A 520 -20.16 22.39 13.29
CA ARG A 520 -19.81 21.94 11.94
C ARG A 520 -20.79 20.91 11.41
N ILE A 521 -21.20 19.96 12.24
CA ILE A 521 -22.21 18.96 11.89
C ILE A 521 -23.53 19.32 12.56
N VAL A 522 -24.54 19.57 11.72
CA VAL A 522 -25.89 19.94 12.14
C VAL A 522 -26.83 18.77 11.91
N PHE A 523 -27.48 18.29 12.97
CA PHE A 523 -28.46 17.21 12.92
C PHE A 523 -29.88 17.67 13.26
N ASP A 524 -30.78 17.65 12.26
CA ASP A 524 -32.21 17.91 12.49
C ASP A 524 -32.94 16.61 12.86
N GLU A 525 -33.06 16.34 14.16
CA GLU A 525 -33.74 15.15 14.71
C GLU A 525 -35.18 14.96 14.18
N LYS A 526 -35.88 16.04 13.79
CA LYS A 526 -37.27 15.97 13.31
C LYS A 526 -37.35 15.43 11.89
N THR A 527 -36.36 15.70 11.07
CA THR A 527 -36.32 15.30 9.66
C THR A 527 -35.29 14.21 9.37
N GLY A 528 -34.38 13.96 10.31
CA GLY A 528 -33.23 13.07 10.17
C GLY A 528 -32.13 13.65 9.28
N ALA A 529 -32.12 14.95 8.99
CA ALA A 529 -31.15 15.54 8.07
C ALA A 529 -29.80 15.78 8.76
N LEU A 530 -28.71 15.36 8.10
CA LEU A 530 -27.34 15.66 8.49
C LEU A 530 -26.71 16.62 7.47
N SER A 531 -26.21 17.74 7.98
CA SER A 531 -25.64 18.81 7.16
C SER A 531 -24.30 19.26 7.69
N TYR A 532 -23.41 19.65 6.78
CA TYR A 532 -22.12 20.24 7.10
C TYR A 532 -22.16 21.74 6.90
N ASP A 533 -21.90 22.48 7.98
CA ASP A 533 -21.77 23.92 8.01
C ASP A 533 -20.29 24.28 8.18
N ALA A 534 -19.63 24.65 7.09
CA ALA A 534 -18.18 24.86 7.10
C ALA A 534 -17.76 26.08 7.94
N ASP A 535 -18.60 27.13 7.98
CA ASP A 535 -18.28 28.38 8.66
C ASP A 535 -18.98 28.55 10.02
N GLY A 536 -19.84 27.60 10.41
CA GLY A 536 -20.57 27.62 11.67
C GLY A 536 -21.50 28.83 11.85
N SER A 537 -21.75 29.62 10.81
CA SER A 537 -22.45 30.90 10.92
C SER A 537 -23.97 30.76 11.05
N GLY A 538 -24.51 29.60 10.62
CA GLY A 538 -25.96 29.36 10.60
C GLY A 538 -26.75 30.32 9.70
N THR A 539 -26.08 31.05 8.78
CA THR A 539 -26.67 31.98 7.79
C THR A 539 -25.93 31.99 6.45
N GLU A 540 -26.65 32.19 5.34
CA GLU A 540 -26.25 32.35 3.92
C GLU A 540 -25.23 31.40 3.26
N HIS A 541 -24.23 30.84 3.95
CA HIS A 541 -23.57 29.60 3.53
C HIS A 541 -24.39 28.41 4.05
N ALA A 542 -25.51 28.15 3.37
CA ALA A 542 -26.45 27.12 3.82
C ALA A 542 -25.74 25.77 3.98
N ALA A 543 -25.69 25.29 5.23
CA ALA A 543 -25.15 23.98 5.58
C ALA A 543 -25.55 22.94 4.52
N ILE A 544 -24.55 22.24 3.97
CA ILE A 544 -24.76 21.33 2.85
C ILE A 544 -25.21 20.00 3.43
N LYS A 545 -26.47 19.65 3.17
CA LYS A 545 -26.99 18.31 3.51
C LYS A 545 -26.20 17.25 2.76
N PHE A 546 -25.59 16.32 3.50
CA PHE A 546 -24.83 15.20 2.94
C PHE A 546 -25.50 13.85 3.21
N ALA A 547 -26.29 13.73 4.27
CA ALA A 547 -27.00 12.50 4.58
C ALA A 547 -28.40 12.74 5.16
N GLN A 548 -29.20 11.68 5.14
CA GLN A 548 -30.48 11.61 5.82
C GLN A 548 -30.66 10.25 6.50
N VAL A 549 -30.80 10.27 7.82
CA VAL A 549 -31.20 9.13 8.64
C VAL A 549 -32.72 9.14 8.86
N LYS A 550 -33.23 8.15 9.60
CA LYS A 550 -34.63 8.12 10.03
C LYS A 550 -34.90 9.29 11.00
N ALA A 551 -36.08 9.91 10.88
CA ALA A 551 -36.51 10.93 11.83
C ALA A 551 -36.61 10.33 13.24
N GLY A 552 -36.09 11.03 14.25
CA GLY A 552 -36.01 10.56 15.63
C GLY A 552 -34.85 9.59 15.92
N THR A 553 -33.93 9.35 14.98
CA THR A 553 -32.67 8.66 15.28
C THR A 553 -31.88 9.43 16.34
N ILE A 554 -31.31 8.71 17.30
CA ILE A 554 -30.39 9.29 18.29
C ILE A 554 -29.02 9.37 17.64
N LEU A 555 -28.38 10.55 17.70
CA LEU A 555 -27.01 10.76 17.26
C LEU A 555 -26.23 11.55 18.30
N LYS A 556 -24.95 11.23 18.44
CA LYS A 556 -23.98 11.92 19.27
C LYS A 556 -22.76 12.31 18.43
N ALA A 557 -21.96 13.24 18.95
CA ALA A 557 -20.71 13.62 18.30
C ALA A 557 -19.76 12.42 18.14
N SER A 558 -19.77 11.50 19.11
CA SER A 558 -18.99 10.24 19.08
C SER A 558 -19.27 9.33 17.88
N ASP A 559 -20.37 9.55 17.17
CA ASP A 559 -20.80 8.71 16.05
C ASP A 559 -20.13 9.13 14.74
N PHE A 560 -19.38 10.23 14.74
CA PHE A 560 -18.71 10.79 13.58
C PHE A 560 -17.20 10.74 13.74
N PHE A 561 -16.53 10.21 12.73
CA PHE A 561 -15.09 10.03 12.69
C PHE A 561 -14.49 10.67 11.43
N ILE A 562 -13.55 11.59 11.59
CA ILE A 562 -12.95 12.35 10.48
C ILE A 562 -11.57 11.76 10.13
N VAL A 563 -11.37 11.39 8.86
CA VAL A 563 -10.14 10.73 8.34
C VAL A 563 -9.40 11.50 7.26
#